data_AF-A0A1Q8LWA2-F1
#
_entry.id   AF-A0A1Q8LWA2-F1
#
_cell.length_a   1.000
_cell.length_b   1.000
_cell.length_c   1.000
_cell.angle_alpha   90.00
_cell.angle_beta   90.00
_cell.angle_gamma   90.00
#
_symmetry.space_group_name_H-M   'P 1'
#
loop_
_entity.id
_entity.type
_entity.pdbx_description
1 polymer ?
#
loop_
_entity_poly.entity_id
_entity_poly.type
_entity_poly.pdbx_seq_one_letter_code
_entity_poly.pdbx_strand_id
1 'polypeptide(L)'
;MQYFGTVEPQKRGAPHFHAAIRGTIPRSELRAITAATYHQVWWPAHDELVYSGDRLPRWDHHHKAFVDPDTRAPLPTWDEATDPDALAAPAHTVVFGPQVHVKGILGGTEEAGRHIGYLTKYLTKSVGQAAGVDESATSRQREHARRLAAELAITPCSPRCPIWLLYGIEPKGARPGTTPGHCKGKAHKPEHLGIAGRRVLVSRKWSNKSLSDHRAERTAFVRQLLDQAGVKPAYAIDDGPFDWEPVRPGDSDVPPRPVLLLHAIHQRQRWRADYDAALLATSNAPPDERSTTTDQAA
;
A
#
# COMPACT_ATOMS: atom_id res chain seq x y z
N MET A 1 -11.74 5.90 -14.46
CA MET A 1 -11.01 4.61 -14.56
C MET A 1 -10.92 3.98 -13.17
N GLN A 2 -11.28 2.71 -13.03
CA GLN A 2 -11.13 1.95 -11.77
C GLN A 2 -10.06 0.88 -11.96
N TYR A 3 -9.13 0.75 -11.02
CA TYR A 3 -8.14 -0.32 -11.04
C TYR A 3 -7.83 -0.84 -9.64
N PHE A 4 -7.43 -2.11 -9.61
CA PHE A 4 -6.76 -2.74 -8.49
C PHE A 4 -5.36 -3.15 -8.97
N GLY A 5 -4.33 -2.73 -8.25
CA GLY A 5 -2.95 -2.99 -8.62
C GLY A 5 -2.12 -3.54 -7.48
N THR A 6 -1.10 -4.33 -7.82
CA THR A 6 -0.13 -4.87 -6.87
C THR A 6 1.28 -4.66 -7.37
N VAL A 7 2.17 -4.23 -6.49
CA VAL A 7 3.61 -4.16 -6.72
C VAL A 7 4.25 -5.43 -6.14
N GLU A 8 4.80 -6.26 -7.02
CA GLU A 8 5.50 -7.50 -6.66
C GLU A 8 7.01 -7.30 -6.73
N PRO A 9 7.76 -7.48 -5.63
CA PRO A 9 9.20 -7.60 -5.69
C PRO A 9 9.55 -8.97 -6.27
N GLN A 10 10.03 -9.00 -7.51
CA GLN A 10 10.50 -10.24 -8.14
C GLN A 10 11.82 -10.70 -7.53
N LYS A 11 12.18 -11.96 -7.78
CA LYS A 11 13.45 -12.59 -7.31
C LYS A 11 14.74 -11.84 -7.68
N ARG A 12 14.66 -10.88 -8.60
CA ARG A 12 15.80 -10.07 -9.07
C ARG A 12 15.83 -8.64 -8.49
N GLY A 13 14.96 -8.33 -7.52
CA GLY A 13 14.88 -6.99 -6.93
C GLY A 13 14.19 -5.93 -7.79
N ALA A 14 13.86 -6.24 -9.05
CA ALA A 14 13.07 -5.37 -9.92
C ALA A 14 11.56 -5.52 -9.60
N PRO A 15 10.87 -4.48 -9.14
CA PRO A 15 9.45 -4.56 -8.83
C PRO A 15 8.61 -4.60 -10.12
N HIS A 16 7.64 -5.50 -10.17
CA HIS A 16 6.65 -5.58 -11.24
C HIS A 16 5.34 -4.95 -10.76
N PHE A 17 4.71 -4.16 -11.63
CA PHE A 17 3.37 -3.64 -11.39
C PHE A 17 2.36 -4.48 -12.17
N HIS A 18 1.44 -5.11 -11.44
CA HIS A 18 0.31 -5.83 -12.01
C HIS A 18 -0.97 -5.05 -11.71
N ALA A 19 -1.81 -4.83 -12.72
CA ALA A 19 -3.08 -4.12 -12.54
C ALA A 19 -4.23 -4.84 -13.25
N ALA A 20 -5.35 -5.00 -12.55
CA ALA A 20 -6.66 -5.22 -13.15
C ALA A 20 -7.32 -3.86 -13.33
N ILE A 21 -7.57 -3.49 -14.58
CA ILE A 21 -8.19 -2.23 -14.97
C ILE A 21 -9.57 -2.54 -15.52
N ARG A 22 -10.60 -1.84 -15.02
CA ARG A 22 -11.95 -1.95 -15.55
C ARG A 22 -12.11 -0.97 -16.71
N GLY A 23 -12.58 -1.47 -17.85
CA GLY A 23 -12.91 -0.69 -19.05
C GLY A 23 -12.31 -1.27 -20.32
N THR A 24 -12.60 -0.61 -21.44
CA THR A 24 -12.09 -0.93 -22.77
C THR A 24 -11.05 0.10 -23.18
N ILE A 25 -9.77 -0.20 -22.94
CA ILE A 25 -8.64 0.68 -23.28
C ILE A 25 -7.82 0.02 -24.39
N PRO A 26 -7.56 0.72 -25.51
CA PRO A 26 -6.67 0.24 -26.56
C PRO A 26 -5.30 -0.17 -26.01
N ARG A 27 -4.77 -1.30 -26.49
CA ARG A 27 -3.43 -1.78 -26.08
C ARG A 27 -2.32 -0.81 -26.46
N SER A 28 -2.47 -0.11 -27.59
CA SER A 28 -1.55 0.93 -28.05
C SER A 28 -1.47 2.08 -27.04
N GLU A 29 -2.62 2.52 -26.53
CA GLU A 29 -2.70 3.58 -25.53
C GLU A 29 -2.06 3.18 -24.21
N LEU A 30 -2.33 1.97 -23.71
CA LEU A 30 -1.67 1.46 -22.50
C LEU A 30 -0.13 1.41 -22.64
N ARG A 31 0.36 1.03 -23.82
CA ARG A 31 1.81 1.02 -24.11
C ARG A 31 2.37 2.44 -24.16
N ALA A 32 1.69 3.38 -24.81
CA ALA A 32 2.08 4.79 -24.85
C ALA A 32 2.11 5.42 -23.46
N ILE A 33 1.07 5.20 -22.65
CA ILE A 33 1.01 5.67 -21.25
C ILE A 33 2.17 5.10 -20.46
N THR A 34 2.44 3.79 -20.59
CA THR A 34 3.54 3.14 -19.87
C THR A 34 4.88 3.74 -20.26
N ALA A 35 5.11 3.96 -21.56
CA ALA A 35 6.36 4.55 -22.06
C ALA A 35 6.54 6.02 -21.65
N ALA A 36 5.45 6.78 -21.54
CA ALA A 36 5.47 8.16 -21.10
C ALA A 36 5.51 8.33 -19.58
N THR A 37 5.26 7.26 -18.80
CA THR A 37 5.21 7.34 -17.35
C THR A 37 6.60 7.23 -16.75
N TYR A 38 6.99 8.26 -16.00
CA TYR A 38 8.23 8.30 -15.24
C TYR A 38 7.99 8.90 -13.85
N HIS A 39 8.95 8.70 -12.95
CA HIS A 39 9.01 9.34 -11.65
C HIS A 39 10.41 9.89 -11.43
N GLN A 40 10.50 11.18 -11.13
CA GLN A 40 11.75 11.83 -10.74
C GLN A 40 11.84 11.93 -9.21
N VAL A 41 12.98 11.51 -8.68
CA VAL A 41 13.34 11.61 -7.27
C VAL A 41 14.23 12.83 -7.10
N TRP A 42 13.62 13.94 -6.67
CA TRP A 42 14.29 15.21 -6.39
C TRP A 42 14.78 15.22 -4.94
N TRP A 43 15.83 14.44 -4.69
CA TRP A 43 16.48 14.34 -3.38
C TRP A 43 17.86 14.98 -3.43
N PRO A 44 18.35 15.54 -2.30
CA PRO A 44 19.72 16.03 -2.22
C PRO A 44 20.74 14.91 -2.44
N ALA A 45 22.02 15.27 -2.60
CA ALA A 45 23.10 14.30 -2.74
C ALA A 45 23.13 13.28 -1.58
N HIS A 46 23.22 12.00 -1.92
CA HIS A 46 23.17 10.89 -0.96
C HIS A 46 24.04 9.69 -1.36
N ASP A 47 25.09 9.94 -2.14
CA ASP A 47 26.05 8.91 -2.54
C ASP A 47 27.17 8.71 -1.51
N GLU A 48 27.45 9.75 -0.69
CA GLU A 48 28.54 9.74 0.28
C GLU A 48 28.05 10.10 1.69
N LEU A 49 28.38 9.27 2.68
CA LEU A 49 28.10 9.59 4.08
C LEU A 49 29.06 10.69 4.57
N VAL A 50 28.48 11.77 5.08
CA VAL A 50 29.23 12.89 5.67
C VAL A 50 29.59 12.58 7.12
N TYR A 51 28.67 11.92 7.84
CA TYR A 51 28.77 11.64 9.27
C TYR A 51 28.72 10.14 9.55
N SER A 52 29.62 9.67 10.42
CA SER A 52 29.71 8.27 10.83
C SER A 52 30.39 8.11 12.19
N GLY A 53 30.24 6.92 12.80
CA GLY A 53 30.83 6.62 14.10
C GLY A 53 30.36 7.60 15.18
N ASP A 54 31.31 8.17 15.92
CA ASP A 54 31.04 9.11 17.03
C ASP A 54 30.85 10.58 16.56
N ARG A 55 31.09 10.86 15.27
CA ARG A 55 30.93 12.19 14.67
C ARG A 55 29.55 12.33 14.03
N LEU A 56 28.51 12.38 14.87
CA LEU A 56 27.13 12.55 14.43
C LEU A 56 26.61 13.97 14.71
N PRO A 57 25.74 14.52 13.85
CA PRO A 57 25.09 15.81 14.10
C PRO A 57 24.32 15.81 15.41
N ARG A 58 24.29 16.97 16.06
CA ARG A 58 23.68 17.13 17.38
C ARG A 58 22.57 18.15 17.32
N TRP A 59 21.50 17.91 18.07
CA TRP A 59 20.47 18.92 18.24
C TRP A 59 20.99 20.10 19.03
N ASP A 60 20.78 21.31 18.54
CA ASP A 60 21.03 22.56 19.25
C ASP A 60 19.72 23.24 19.61
N HIS A 61 19.51 23.48 20.91
CA HIS A 61 18.32 24.17 21.42
C HIS A 61 18.26 25.66 21.07
N HIS A 62 19.41 26.30 20.83
CA HIS A 62 19.45 27.70 20.43
C HIS A 62 18.99 27.87 18.99
N HIS A 63 19.63 27.15 18.06
CA HIS A 63 19.27 27.18 16.64
C HIS A 63 17.96 26.42 16.34
N LYS A 64 17.51 25.55 17.25
CA LYS A 64 16.39 24.61 17.05
C LYS A 64 16.57 23.76 15.79
N ALA A 65 17.80 23.34 15.54
CA ALA A 65 18.23 22.59 14.38
C ALA A 65 19.31 21.58 14.76
N PHE A 66 19.57 20.62 13.89
CA PHE A 66 20.79 19.82 13.93
C PHE A 66 21.97 20.66 13.46
N VAL A 67 23.07 20.58 14.19
CA VAL A 67 24.33 21.25 13.88
C VAL A 67 25.43 20.22 13.64
N ASP A 68 26.39 20.61 12.81
CA ASP A 68 27.65 19.89 12.66
C ASP A 68 28.37 19.78 14.03
N PRO A 69 28.87 18.59 14.41
CA PRO A 69 29.41 18.35 15.75
C PRO A 69 30.67 19.17 16.05
N ASP A 70 31.43 19.57 15.04
CA ASP A 70 32.73 20.22 15.18
C ASP A 70 32.62 21.74 15.02
N THR A 71 31.96 22.20 13.96
CA THR A 71 31.81 23.63 13.63
C THR A 71 30.63 24.29 14.34
N ARG A 72 29.66 23.49 14.82
CA ARG A 72 28.37 23.96 15.36
C ARG A 72 27.53 24.78 14.38
N ALA A 73 27.87 24.76 13.09
CA ALA A 73 27.05 25.34 12.05
C ALA A 73 25.75 24.52 11.88
N PRO A 74 24.58 25.17 11.74
CA PRO A 74 23.34 24.47 11.38
C PRO A 74 23.48 23.71 10.06
N LEU A 75 22.92 22.50 10.02
CA LEU A 75 22.79 21.75 8.79
C LEU A 75 21.74 22.40 7.88
N PRO A 76 21.91 22.33 6.54
CA PRO A 76 20.85 22.72 5.63
C PRO A 76 19.58 21.90 5.89
N THR A 77 18.45 22.60 5.93
CA THR A 77 17.14 21.97 6.01
C THR A 77 16.83 21.20 4.74
N TRP A 78 15.90 20.26 4.81
CA TRP A 78 15.40 19.57 3.63
C TRP A 78 14.94 20.53 2.53
N ASP A 79 14.22 21.60 2.90
CA ASP A 79 13.66 22.52 1.91
C ASP A 79 14.76 23.34 1.23
N GLU A 80 15.78 23.79 1.96
CA GLU A 80 16.98 24.42 1.37
C GLU A 80 17.77 23.45 0.48
N ALA A 81 17.94 22.19 0.92
CA ALA A 81 18.68 21.18 0.17
C ALA A 81 17.93 20.66 -1.07
N THR A 82 16.62 20.92 -1.18
CA THR A 82 15.79 20.56 -2.34
C THR A 82 15.28 21.77 -3.11
N ASP A 83 15.75 22.97 -2.77
CA ASP A 83 15.44 24.18 -3.49
C ASP A 83 15.93 24.07 -4.95
N PRO A 84 15.17 24.53 -5.96
CA PRO A 84 15.59 24.48 -7.36
C PRO A 84 16.94 25.14 -7.67
N ASP A 85 17.35 26.16 -6.90
CA ASP A 85 18.65 26.81 -7.06
C ASP A 85 19.80 25.93 -6.53
N ALA A 86 19.52 25.07 -5.55
CA ALA A 86 20.48 24.12 -4.98
C ALA A 86 20.47 22.76 -5.69
N LEU A 87 19.31 22.33 -6.20
CA LEU A 87 19.09 21.02 -6.80
C LEU A 87 18.63 21.17 -8.27
N ALA A 88 19.60 21.30 -9.17
CA ALA A 88 19.35 21.52 -10.60
C ALA A 88 18.86 20.28 -11.37
N ALA A 89 19.04 19.07 -10.82
CA ALA A 89 18.67 17.81 -11.46
C ALA A 89 18.14 16.78 -10.46
N PRO A 90 17.24 15.87 -10.88
CA PRO A 90 16.78 14.80 -10.02
C PRO A 90 17.90 13.77 -9.81
N ALA A 91 18.02 13.25 -8.58
CA ALA A 91 18.99 12.21 -8.27
C ALA A 91 18.73 10.92 -9.06
N HIS A 92 17.45 10.57 -9.23
CA HIS A 92 17.06 9.41 -10.03
C HIS A 92 15.82 9.72 -10.87
N THR A 93 15.79 9.17 -12.09
CA THR A 93 14.57 9.07 -12.89
C THR A 93 14.23 7.60 -13.08
N VAL A 94 13.07 7.19 -12.58
CA VAL A 94 12.57 5.82 -12.70
C VAL A 94 11.53 5.79 -13.81
N VAL A 95 11.71 4.86 -14.75
CA VAL A 95 10.78 4.60 -15.85
C VAL A 95 10.31 3.15 -15.80
N PHE A 96 9.19 2.85 -16.45
CA PHE A 96 8.84 1.46 -16.69
C PHE A 96 9.83 0.80 -17.66
N GLY A 97 10.16 -0.47 -17.39
CA GLY A 97 10.93 -1.28 -18.32
C GLY A 97 10.15 -1.59 -19.61
N PRO A 98 10.81 -2.16 -20.63
CA PRO A 98 10.21 -2.42 -21.94
C PRO A 98 9.09 -3.48 -21.92
N GLN A 99 8.96 -4.23 -20.83
CA GLN A 99 8.03 -5.35 -20.73
C GLN A 99 6.63 -4.86 -20.34
N VAL A 100 5.73 -4.80 -21.32
CA VAL A 100 4.33 -4.45 -21.13
C VAL A 100 3.44 -5.57 -21.66
N HIS A 101 2.81 -6.32 -20.75
CA HIS A 101 1.95 -7.44 -21.09
C HIS A 101 0.48 -7.14 -20.74
N VAL A 102 -0.33 -6.93 -21.79
CA VAL A 102 -1.74 -6.53 -21.68
C VAL A 102 -2.65 -7.64 -22.18
N LYS A 103 -3.58 -8.08 -21.32
CA LYS A 103 -4.65 -9.03 -21.65
C LYS A 103 -6.01 -8.38 -21.52
N GLY A 104 -6.85 -8.54 -22.54
CA GLY A 104 -8.28 -8.24 -22.43
C GLY A 104 -8.97 -9.48 -21.88
N ILE A 105 -9.74 -9.32 -20.80
CA ILE A 105 -10.40 -10.42 -20.09
C ILE A 105 -11.87 -10.07 -19.95
N LEU A 106 -12.75 -10.97 -20.36
CA LEU A 106 -14.19 -10.81 -20.20
C LEU A 106 -14.58 -10.98 -18.73
N GLY A 107 -15.38 -10.05 -18.21
CA GLY A 107 -15.91 -10.11 -16.85
C GLY A 107 -16.82 -11.32 -16.64
N GLY A 108 -16.88 -11.82 -15.41
CA GLY A 108 -17.74 -12.96 -15.05
C GLY A 108 -17.24 -14.33 -15.50
N THR A 109 -16.11 -14.41 -16.19
CA THR A 109 -15.52 -15.68 -16.65
C THR A 109 -14.62 -16.33 -15.58
N GLU A 110 -14.40 -17.63 -15.71
CA GLU A 110 -13.41 -18.36 -14.91
C GLU A 110 -12.00 -17.75 -15.07
N GLU A 111 -11.66 -17.30 -16.28
CA GLU A 111 -10.38 -16.63 -16.56
C GLU A 111 -10.22 -15.34 -15.73
N ALA A 112 -11.28 -14.54 -15.61
CA ALA A 112 -11.28 -13.36 -14.75
C ALA A 112 -11.03 -13.75 -13.28
N GLY A 113 -11.71 -14.79 -12.79
CA GLY A 113 -11.50 -15.33 -11.45
C GLY A 113 -10.04 -15.72 -11.19
N ARG A 114 -9.41 -16.44 -12.12
CA ARG A 114 -8.00 -16.86 -12.03
C ARG A 114 -7.04 -15.66 -11.96
N HIS A 115 -7.23 -14.64 -12.79
CA HIS A 115 -6.35 -13.46 -12.81
C HIS A 115 -6.54 -12.57 -11.57
N ILE A 116 -7.78 -12.46 -11.06
CA ILE A 116 -8.05 -11.82 -9.77
C ILE A 116 -7.35 -12.59 -8.64
N GLY A 117 -7.45 -13.92 -8.63
CA GLY A 117 -6.74 -14.79 -7.69
C GLY A 117 -5.22 -14.55 -7.72
N TYR A 118 -4.65 -14.46 -8.92
CA TYR A 118 -3.23 -14.16 -9.09
C TYR A 118 -2.82 -12.79 -8.52
N LEU A 119 -3.58 -11.73 -8.79
CA LEU A 119 -3.31 -10.39 -8.24
C LEU A 119 -3.44 -10.36 -6.71
N THR A 120 -4.48 -11.00 -6.18
CA THR A 120 -4.77 -11.01 -4.74
C THR A 120 -3.79 -11.86 -3.94
N LYS A 121 -3.04 -12.77 -4.58
CA LYS A 121 -1.93 -13.54 -3.97
C LYS A 121 -0.95 -12.66 -3.20
N TYR A 122 -0.69 -11.44 -3.67
CA TYR A 122 0.26 -10.53 -3.04
C TYR A 122 -0.27 -9.78 -1.82
N LEU A 123 -1.56 -9.95 -1.47
CA LEU A 123 -2.13 -9.45 -0.23
C LEU A 123 -1.51 -10.14 0.98
N THR A 124 -1.24 -11.44 0.87
CA THR A 124 -0.77 -12.28 1.98
C THR A 124 0.71 -12.62 1.88
N LYS A 125 1.29 -12.62 0.68
CA LYS A 125 2.72 -12.94 0.47
C LYS A 125 3.64 -11.82 0.99
N SER A 126 4.59 -12.14 1.87
CA SER A 126 5.57 -11.16 2.37
C SER A 126 6.52 -10.69 1.26
N VAL A 127 7.22 -9.56 1.47
CA VAL A 127 8.18 -9.03 0.48
C VAL A 127 9.38 -9.96 0.35
N GLY A 128 10.00 -10.37 1.45
CA GLY A 128 11.11 -11.32 1.44
C GLY A 128 10.77 -12.63 0.72
N GLN A 129 9.60 -13.20 0.99
CA GLN A 129 9.14 -14.42 0.31
C GLN A 129 8.87 -14.19 -1.19
N ALA A 130 8.37 -13.01 -1.57
CA ALA A 130 8.20 -12.65 -2.98
C ALA A 130 9.55 -12.51 -3.70
N ALA A 131 10.56 -11.95 -3.03
CA ALA A 131 11.92 -11.82 -3.51
C ALA A 131 12.73 -13.15 -3.49
N GLY A 132 12.13 -14.26 -3.06
CA GLY A 132 12.81 -15.57 -2.99
C GLY A 132 13.77 -15.72 -1.82
N VAL A 133 13.58 -14.93 -0.76
CA VAL A 133 14.26 -15.05 0.54
C VAL A 133 13.33 -15.79 1.51
N ASP A 134 12.99 -17.03 1.16
CA ASP A 134 12.23 -17.96 2.00
C ASP A 134 13.12 -19.12 2.47
N GLU A 135 12.52 -20.14 3.09
CA GLU A 135 13.25 -21.31 3.63
C GLU A 135 14.05 -22.06 2.56
N SER A 136 13.65 -21.95 1.28
CA SER A 136 14.35 -22.58 0.14
C SER A 136 15.52 -21.75 -0.41
N ALA A 137 15.76 -20.55 0.12
CA ALA A 137 16.81 -19.68 -0.38
C ALA A 137 18.20 -20.33 -0.26
N THR A 138 19.05 -20.08 -1.25
CA THR A 138 20.47 -20.46 -1.20
C THR A 138 21.25 -19.56 -0.24
N SER A 139 22.44 -19.99 0.18
CA SER A 139 23.36 -19.15 0.97
C SER A 139 23.69 -17.83 0.26
N ARG A 140 23.92 -17.88 -1.06
CA ARG A 140 24.18 -16.70 -1.90
C ARG A 140 23.02 -15.70 -1.90
N GLN A 141 21.78 -16.19 -1.96
CA GLN A 141 20.59 -15.32 -1.91
C GLN A 141 20.43 -14.67 -0.54
N ARG A 142 20.64 -15.41 0.54
CA ARG A 142 20.64 -14.86 1.90
C ARG A 142 21.70 -13.79 2.07
N GLU A 143 22.91 -14.04 1.57
CA GLU A 143 24.00 -13.07 1.65
C GLU A 143 23.73 -11.81 0.84
N HIS A 144 23.21 -11.97 -0.38
CA HIS A 144 22.77 -10.83 -1.18
C HIS A 144 21.71 -9.98 -0.45
N ALA A 145 20.71 -10.62 0.17
CA ALA A 145 19.68 -9.92 0.93
C ALA A 145 20.26 -9.20 2.17
N ARG A 146 21.25 -9.77 2.85
CA ARG A 146 21.94 -9.12 3.97
C ARG A 146 22.69 -7.87 3.53
N ARG A 147 23.46 -7.95 2.44
CA ARG A 147 24.15 -6.78 1.89
C ARG A 147 23.16 -5.68 1.48
N LEU A 148 22.08 -6.06 0.80
CA LEU A 148 21.02 -5.11 0.45
C LEU A 148 20.41 -4.46 1.70
N ALA A 149 20.14 -5.24 2.75
CA ALA A 149 19.61 -4.70 4.00
C ALA A 149 20.61 -3.75 4.70
N ALA A 150 21.91 -4.02 4.62
CA ALA A 150 22.96 -3.15 5.14
C ALA A 150 22.99 -1.81 4.40
N GLU A 151 22.97 -1.82 3.06
CA GLU A 151 22.88 -0.60 2.25
C GLU A 151 21.60 0.20 2.56
N LEU A 152 20.46 -0.49 2.62
CA LEU A 152 19.17 0.13 2.94
C LEU A 152 19.10 0.67 4.37
N ALA A 153 19.91 0.18 5.30
CA ALA A 153 19.94 0.71 6.67
C ALA A 153 20.45 2.16 6.70
N ILE A 154 21.35 2.50 5.77
CA ILE A 154 21.95 3.83 5.63
C ILE A 154 21.41 4.61 4.42
N THR A 155 20.53 4.04 3.60
CA THR A 155 19.91 4.76 2.47
C THR A 155 18.66 5.52 2.93
N PRO A 156 18.53 6.84 2.70
CA PRO A 156 17.33 7.57 3.09
C PRO A 156 16.05 7.02 2.42
N CYS A 157 14.92 7.00 3.15
CA CYS A 157 13.68 6.39 2.64
C CYS A 157 12.53 7.36 2.36
N SER A 158 12.65 8.62 2.80
CA SER A 158 11.65 9.68 2.64
C SER A 158 12.23 11.04 3.08
N PRO A 159 11.57 12.18 2.77
CA PRO A 159 11.98 13.50 3.25
C PRO A 159 12.09 13.64 4.77
N ARG A 160 11.39 12.79 5.53
CA ARG A 160 11.37 12.80 7.01
C ARG A 160 12.34 11.80 7.63
N CYS A 161 13.15 11.11 6.82
CA CYS A 161 13.98 10.02 7.28
C CYS A 161 15.18 10.53 8.08
N PRO A 162 15.38 10.13 9.37
CA PRO A 162 16.53 10.55 10.18
C PRO A 162 17.90 10.14 9.62
N ILE A 163 17.92 9.23 8.64
CA ILE A 163 19.14 8.85 7.92
C ILE A 163 19.74 10.04 7.15
N TRP A 164 18.94 11.04 6.75
CA TRP A 164 19.45 12.26 6.12
C TRP A 164 20.50 13.01 6.96
N LEU A 165 20.45 12.86 8.28
CA LEU A 165 21.47 13.43 9.18
C LEU A 165 22.84 12.81 8.95
N LEU A 166 22.95 11.58 8.44
CA LEU A 166 24.25 11.00 8.06
C LEU A 166 24.82 11.64 6.79
N TYR A 167 23.97 12.26 5.97
CA TYR A 167 24.31 12.97 4.75
C TYR A 167 24.37 14.50 4.94
N GLY A 168 24.27 14.96 6.19
CA GLY A 168 24.34 16.38 6.52
C GLY A 168 23.13 17.21 6.10
N ILE A 169 21.97 16.58 5.98
CA ILE A 169 20.71 17.28 5.71
C ILE A 169 19.76 17.06 6.88
N GLU A 170 19.17 18.14 7.36
CA GLU A 170 18.13 18.05 8.38
C GLU A 170 16.80 17.56 7.73
N PRO A 171 16.25 16.41 8.16
CA PRO A 171 15.01 15.88 7.59
C PRO A 171 13.80 16.74 7.95
N LYS A 172 12.77 16.72 7.09
CA LYS A 172 11.51 17.44 7.36
C LYS A 172 10.91 17.06 8.72
N GLY A 173 10.65 18.06 9.56
CA GLY A 173 10.03 17.86 10.87
C GLY A 173 10.97 17.19 11.88
N ALA A 174 12.28 17.39 11.74
CA ALA A 174 13.27 17.07 12.76
C ALA A 174 12.92 17.73 14.10
N ARG A 175 13.29 17.06 15.19
CA ARG A 175 13.02 17.52 16.56
C ARG A 175 14.14 17.02 17.48
N PRO A 176 14.25 17.50 18.74
CA PRO A 176 15.34 17.08 19.64
C PRO A 176 15.43 15.57 19.87
N GLY A 177 14.30 14.85 19.80
CA GLY A 177 14.24 13.40 19.93
C GLY A 177 14.54 12.61 18.64
N THR A 178 14.90 13.27 17.53
CA THR A 178 15.34 12.61 16.31
C THR A 178 16.76 12.09 16.51
N THR A 179 17.01 10.83 16.18
CA THR A 179 18.34 10.22 16.34
C THR A 179 18.99 10.03 14.97
N PRO A 180 20.18 10.62 14.72
CA PRO A 180 20.93 10.40 13.49
C PRO A 180 21.14 8.90 13.23
N GLY A 181 20.96 8.46 11.97
CA GLY A 181 21.18 7.07 11.58
C GLY A 181 20.10 6.07 12.07
N HIS A 182 19.03 6.53 12.73
CA HIS A 182 17.98 5.64 13.23
C HIS A 182 16.59 5.99 12.68
N CYS A 183 16.15 5.23 11.68
CA CYS A 183 14.80 5.34 11.13
C CYS A 183 13.95 4.10 11.44
N LYS A 184 12.74 4.32 11.96
CA LYS A 184 11.75 3.26 12.24
C LYS A 184 10.87 2.92 11.04
N GLY A 185 11.16 3.51 9.87
CA GLY A 185 10.42 3.33 8.64
C GLY A 185 10.47 1.90 8.12
N LYS A 186 9.40 1.45 7.45
CA LYS A 186 9.31 0.09 6.91
C LYS A 186 10.44 -0.25 5.92
N ALA A 187 10.91 0.72 5.14
CA ALA A 187 12.01 0.50 4.19
C ALA A 187 13.28 -0.07 4.84
N HIS A 188 13.58 0.31 6.09
CA HIS A 188 14.78 -0.12 6.80
C HIS A 188 14.63 -1.49 7.49
N LYS A 189 13.45 -2.11 7.43
CA LYS A 189 13.27 -3.46 7.96
C LYS A 189 13.74 -4.47 6.92
N PRO A 190 14.61 -5.44 7.28
CA PRO A 190 15.11 -6.46 6.34
C PRO A 190 13.99 -7.20 5.59
N GLU A 191 12.87 -7.47 6.27
CA GLU A 191 11.70 -8.17 5.71
C GLU A 191 10.98 -7.41 4.58
N HIS A 192 11.27 -6.11 4.41
CA HIS A 192 10.63 -5.23 3.44
C HIS A 192 11.53 -4.83 2.27
N LEU A 193 12.83 -5.14 2.31
CA LEU A 193 13.78 -4.92 1.21
C LEU A 193 13.63 -3.53 0.55
N GLY A 194 13.51 -2.47 1.36
CA GLY A 194 13.42 -1.08 0.87
C GLY A 194 12.01 -0.62 0.49
N ILE A 195 11.02 -1.51 0.48
CA ILE A 195 9.64 -1.17 0.12
C ILE A 195 8.91 -0.59 1.34
N ALA A 196 8.94 0.74 1.49
CA ALA A 196 8.21 1.44 2.55
C ALA A 196 6.69 1.55 2.32
N GLY A 197 6.28 1.51 1.04
CA GLY A 197 4.94 1.90 0.61
C GLY A 197 3.89 0.79 0.68
N ARG A 198 2.68 1.14 0.25
CA ARG A 198 1.60 0.16 0.04
C ARG A 198 1.92 -0.63 -1.23
N ARG A 199 1.99 -1.95 -1.10
CA ARG A 199 2.13 -2.85 -2.26
C ARG A 199 0.82 -3.04 -3.00
N VAL A 200 -0.30 -2.83 -2.32
CA VAL A 200 -1.63 -2.93 -2.91
C VAL A 200 -2.15 -1.52 -3.14
N LEU A 201 -2.43 -1.24 -4.39
CA LEU A 201 -2.82 0.06 -4.91
C LEU A 201 -4.25 -0.03 -5.40
N VAL A 202 -5.03 0.99 -5.05
CA VAL A 202 -6.36 1.22 -5.61
C VAL A 202 -6.34 2.52 -6.37
N SER A 203 -7.30 2.72 -7.25
CA SER A 203 -7.44 3.91 -8.10
C SER A 203 -7.77 5.20 -7.35
N ARG A 204 -7.33 5.38 -6.11
CA ARG A 204 -7.63 6.55 -5.27
C ARG A 204 -7.25 7.86 -5.94
N LYS A 205 -6.10 7.94 -6.62
CA LYS A 205 -5.69 9.17 -7.32
C LYS A 205 -6.60 9.54 -8.50
N TRP A 206 -7.38 8.58 -9.00
CA TRP A 206 -8.29 8.77 -10.12
C TRP A 206 -9.75 8.92 -9.68
N SER A 207 -10.19 8.07 -8.74
CA SER A 207 -11.57 8.09 -8.25
C SER A 207 -11.77 9.03 -7.07
N ASN A 208 -10.70 9.52 -6.45
CA ASN A 208 -10.68 10.16 -5.13
C ASN A 208 -11.33 9.31 -4.01
N LYS A 209 -11.56 8.02 -4.26
CA LYS A 209 -12.21 7.11 -3.30
C LYS A 209 -11.18 6.32 -2.50
N SER A 210 -11.44 6.23 -1.20
CA SER A 210 -10.74 5.39 -0.24
C SER A 210 -11.31 3.96 -0.21
N LEU A 211 -10.66 3.07 0.54
CA LEU A 211 -11.19 1.72 0.75
C LEU A 211 -12.47 1.74 1.61
N SER A 212 -12.60 2.71 2.52
CA SER A 212 -13.83 2.89 3.30
C SER A 212 -14.97 3.32 2.41
N ASP A 213 -14.73 4.21 1.43
CA ASP A 213 -15.77 4.65 0.49
C ASP A 213 -16.26 3.47 -0.35
N HIS A 214 -15.33 2.69 -0.91
CA HIS A 214 -15.69 1.47 -1.64
C HIS A 214 -16.42 0.44 -0.79
N ARG A 215 -16.07 0.33 0.50
CA ARG A 215 -16.80 -0.55 1.43
C ARG A 215 -18.22 -0.04 1.66
N ALA A 216 -18.39 1.26 1.90
CA ALA A 216 -19.70 1.89 2.10
C ALA A 216 -20.60 1.72 0.87
N GLU A 217 -20.06 1.97 -0.32
CA GLU A 217 -20.76 1.77 -1.60
C GLU A 217 -21.21 0.31 -1.79
N ARG A 218 -20.32 -0.65 -1.53
CA ARG A 218 -20.67 -2.07 -1.62
C ARG A 218 -21.72 -2.46 -0.58
N THR A 219 -21.63 -1.94 0.63
CA THR A 219 -22.64 -2.17 1.68
C THR A 219 -23.99 -1.60 1.26
N ALA A 220 -24.03 -0.38 0.70
CA ALA A 220 -25.26 0.24 0.20
C ALA A 220 -25.86 -0.59 -0.95
N PHE A 221 -25.04 -1.03 -1.90
CA PHE A 221 -25.48 -1.91 -2.99
C PHE A 221 -26.09 -3.22 -2.47
N VAL A 222 -25.39 -3.92 -1.56
CA VAL A 222 -25.88 -5.18 -0.99
C VAL A 222 -27.19 -4.95 -0.23
N ARG A 223 -27.32 -3.86 0.52
CA ARG A 223 -28.58 -3.52 1.21
C ARG A 223 -29.73 -3.29 0.22
N GLN A 224 -29.50 -2.52 -0.84
CA GLN A 224 -30.50 -2.29 -1.89
C GLN A 224 -30.90 -3.59 -2.59
N LEU A 225 -29.94 -4.47 -2.88
CA LEU A 225 -30.18 -5.75 -3.53
C LEU A 225 -31.01 -6.69 -2.64
N LEU A 226 -30.68 -6.78 -1.35
CA LEU A 226 -31.43 -7.59 -0.40
C LEU A 226 -32.86 -7.06 -0.20
N ASP A 227 -33.02 -5.75 -0.13
CA ASP A 227 -34.33 -5.09 -0.03
C ASP A 227 -35.20 -5.37 -1.27
N GLN A 228 -34.64 -5.24 -2.48
CA GLN A 228 -35.30 -5.58 -3.73
C GLN A 228 -35.74 -7.05 -3.81
N ALA A 229 -34.94 -7.97 -3.23
CA ALA A 229 -35.26 -9.38 -3.15
C ALA A 229 -36.21 -9.73 -1.97
N GLY A 230 -36.65 -8.72 -1.19
CA GLY A 230 -37.49 -8.93 0.00
C GLY A 230 -36.78 -9.64 1.15
N VAL A 231 -35.45 -9.75 1.11
CA VAL A 231 -34.64 -10.38 2.15
C VAL A 231 -34.47 -9.40 3.31
N LYS A 232 -35.27 -9.60 4.36
CA LYS A 232 -35.11 -8.86 5.61
C LYS A 232 -33.96 -9.46 6.43
N PRO A 233 -33.09 -8.65 7.05
CA PRO A 233 -32.13 -9.15 8.02
C PRO A 233 -32.89 -9.95 9.08
N ALA A 234 -32.45 -11.18 9.36
CA ALA A 234 -33.17 -12.05 10.29
C ALA A 234 -33.34 -11.42 11.67
N TYR A 235 -32.43 -10.51 12.07
CA TYR A 235 -32.53 -9.72 13.30
C TYR A 235 -31.72 -8.42 13.14
N ALA A 236 -32.30 -7.28 13.51
CA ALA A 236 -31.49 -6.18 14.02
C ALA A 236 -31.16 -6.57 15.47
N ILE A 237 -29.89 -6.86 15.72
CA ILE A 237 -29.36 -7.11 17.07
C ILE A 237 -29.67 -5.90 18.00
N ASP A 238 -29.90 -4.74 17.40
CA ASP A 238 -30.16 -3.46 18.07
C ASP A 238 -31.65 -3.25 18.45
N ASP A 239 -32.56 -4.13 18.05
CA ASP A 239 -34.02 -3.98 18.28
C ASP A 239 -34.58 -4.91 19.38
N GLY A 240 -33.72 -5.60 20.13
CA GLY A 240 -34.12 -6.45 21.27
C GLY A 240 -33.80 -5.82 22.63
N PRO A 241 -34.39 -6.32 23.74
CA PRO A 241 -34.14 -5.80 25.09
C PRO A 241 -32.80 -6.32 25.65
N PHE A 242 -31.71 -6.06 24.93
CA PHE A 242 -30.39 -6.56 25.28
C PHE A 242 -29.56 -5.49 25.97
N ASP A 243 -29.01 -5.83 27.13
CA ASP A 243 -27.94 -5.06 27.77
C ASP A 243 -26.58 -5.63 27.33
N TRP A 244 -25.65 -4.74 26.96
CA TRP A 244 -24.32 -5.11 26.48
C TRP A 244 -23.29 -4.91 27.58
N GLU A 245 -22.60 -5.99 27.96
CA GLU A 245 -21.48 -5.92 28.91
C GLU A 245 -20.14 -6.24 28.23
N PRO A 246 -19.04 -5.59 28.65
CA PRO A 246 -17.71 -5.88 28.12
C PRO A 246 -17.21 -7.24 28.64
N VAL A 247 -16.88 -8.12 27.70
CA VAL A 247 -16.27 -9.43 27.98
C VAL A 247 -14.95 -9.29 28.75
N ARG A 248 -14.80 -10.06 29.83
CA ARG A 248 -13.57 -10.10 30.64
C ARG A 248 -12.69 -11.30 30.27
N PRO A 249 -11.35 -11.22 30.43
CA PRO A 249 -10.49 -12.39 30.28
C PRO A 249 -10.91 -13.51 31.24
N GLY A 250 -11.22 -14.70 30.72
CA GLY A 250 -11.62 -15.87 31.53
C GLY A 250 -13.13 -16.02 31.76
N ASP A 251 -13.95 -15.17 31.14
CA ASP A 251 -15.40 -15.25 31.20
C ASP A 251 -15.92 -16.57 30.60
N SER A 252 -16.72 -17.31 31.39
CA SER A 252 -17.25 -18.63 31.02
C SER A 252 -18.32 -18.56 29.93
N ASP A 253 -18.96 -17.39 29.79
CA ASP A 253 -20.05 -17.18 28.85
C ASP A 253 -19.52 -16.88 27.43
N VAL A 254 -18.20 -16.73 27.29
CA VAL A 254 -17.53 -16.57 25.99
C VAL A 254 -17.23 -17.94 25.41
N PRO A 255 -17.84 -18.32 24.28
CA PRO A 255 -17.52 -19.57 23.63
C PRO A 255 -16.03 -19.64 23.30
N PRO A 256 -15.40 -20.82 23.39
CA PRO A 256 -14.02 -21.00 22.97
C PRO A 256 -13.80 -20.50 21.54
N ARG A 257 -12.59 -20.00 21.24
CA ARG A 257 -12.23 -19.47 19.92
C ARG A 257 -12.65 -20.37 18.74
N PRO A 258 -12.49 -21.72 18.78
CA PRO A 258 -12.98 -22.59 17.72
C PRO A 258 -14.50 -22.47 17.46
N VAL A 259 -15.31 -22.35 18.52
CA VAL A 259 -16.77 -22.19 18.42
C VAL A 259 -17.11 -20.84 17.79
N LEU A 260 -16.46 -19.75 18.22
CA LEU A 260 -16.63 -18.43 17.61
C LEU A 260 -16.27 -18.44 16.12
N LEU A 261 -15.22 -19.17 15.73
CA LEU A 261 -14.84 -19.33 14.33
C LEU A 261 -15.90 -20.10 13.53
N LEU A 262 -16.47 -21.17 14.08
CA LEU A 262 -17.56 -21.92 13.43
C LEU A 262 -18.82 -21.05 13.26
N HIS A 263 -19.20 -20.27 14.27
CA HIS A 263 -20.30 -19.30 14.15
C HIS A 263 -20.02 -18.27 13.05
N ALA A 264 -18.81 -17.70 13.00
CA ALA A 264 -18.44 -16.74 11.96
C ALA A 264 -18.44 -17.37 10.55
N ILE A 265 -18.03 -18.64 10.41
CA ILE A 265 -18.09 -19.38 9.14
C ILE A 265 -19.55 -19.58 8.72
N HIS A 266 -20.40 -20.07 9.61
CA HIS A 266 -21.82 -20.28 9.35
C HIS A 266 -22.51 -18.97 8.95
N GLN A 267 -22.24 -17.88 9.68
CA GLN A 267 -22.76 -16.55 9.36
C GLN A 267 -22.33 -16.09 7.96
N ARG A 268 -21.06 -16.29 7.58
CA ARG A 268 -20.58 -15.95 6.24
C ARG A 268 -21.21 -16.81 5.14
N GLN A 269 -21.41 -18.11 5.39
CA GLN A 269 -22.11 -18.99 4.46
C GLN A 269 -23.54 -18.53 4.25
N ARG A 270 -24.26 -18.19 5.34
CA ARG A 270 -25.62 -17.67 5.27
C ARG A 270 -25.69 -16.37 4.48
N TRP A 271 -24.84 -15.38 4.81
CA TRP A 271 -24.78 -14.11 4.06
C TRP A 271 -24.47 -14.31 2.58
N ARG A 272 -23.63 -15.29 2.24
CA ARG A 272 -23.33 -15.61 0.84
C ARG A 272 -24.55 -16.19 0.13
N ALA A 273 -25.26 -17.12 0.77
CA ALA A 273 -26.48 -17.71 0.24
C ALA A 273 -27.58 -16.64 0.06
N ASP A 274 -27.78 -15.77 1.05
CA ASP A 274 -28.75 -14.66 0.98
C ASP A 274 -28.43 -13.73 -0.21
N TYR A 275 -27.15 -13.39 -0.39
CA TYR A 275 -26.69 -12.55 -1.51
C TYR A 275 -26.87 -13.23 -2.88
N ASP A 276 -26.48 -14.50 -3.00
CA ASP A 276 -26.58 -15.25 -4.26
C ASP A 276 -28.06 -15.48 -4.64
N ALA A 277 -28.93 -15.76 -3.66
CA ALA A 277 -30.38 -15.86 -3.85
C ALA A 277 -30.99 -14.51 -4.29
N ALA A 278 -30.59 -13.40 -3.65
CA ALA A 278 -31.03 -12.07 -4.03
C ALA A 278 -30.60 -11.70 -5.45
N LEU A 279 -29.34 -11.98 -5.81
CA LEU A 279 -28.85 -11.82 -7.18
C LEU A 279 -29.74 -12.59 -8.18
N LEU A 280 -29.98 -13.88 -7.94
CA LEU A 280 -30.80 -14.70 -8.84
C LEU A 280 -32.23 -14.15 -8.98
N ALA A 281 -32.83 -13.68 -7.89
CA ALA A 281 -34.18 -13.09 -7.91
C ALA A 281 -34.25 -11.78 -8.70
N THR A 282 -33.20 -10.94 -8.65
CA THR A 282 -33.18 -9.63 -9.32
C THR A 282 -32.57 -9.65 -10.73
N SER A 283 -31.85 -10.72 -11.12
CA SER A 283 -31.13 -10.81 -12.41
C SER A 283 -32.03 -10.88 -13.65
N ASN A 284 -33.35 -11.04 -13.48
CA ASN A 284 -34.33 -10.97 -14.56
C ASN A 284 -34.82 -9.54 -14.85
N ALA A 285 -34.34 -8.54 -14.12
CA ALA A 285 -34.54 -7.12 -14.46
C ALA A 285 -33.38 -6.64 -15.35
N PRO A 286 -33.64 -5.87 -16.42
CA PRO A 286 -32.57 -5.37 -17.30
C PRO A 286 -31.57 -4.56 -16.48
N PRO A 287 -30.25 -4.72 -16.71
CA PRO A 287 -29.25 -4.01 -15.94
C PRO A 287 -29.38 -2.51 -16.24
N ASP A 288 -29.75 -1.75 -15.21
CA ASP A 288 -29.70 -0.30 -15.23
C ASP A 288 -28.24 0.11 -15.45
N GLU A 289 -27.96 0.75 -16.59
CA GLU A 289 -26.64 1.23 -17.00
C GLU A 289 -26.16 2.31 -16.02
N ARG A 290 -25.68 1.92 -14.84
CA ARG A 290 -24.90 2.80 -13.97
C ARG A 290 -23.47 2.89 -14.50
N SER A 291 -23.35 3.43 -15.72
CA SER A 291 -22.12 4.05 -16.18
C SER A 291 -21.80 5.22 -15.26
N THR A 292 -20.52 5.44 -14.96
CA THR A 292 -20.03 6.59 -14.17
C THR A 292 -20.04 7.90 -14.97
N THR A 293 -20.97 8.04 -15.91
CA THR A 293 -21.12 9.21 -16.79
C THR A 293 -22.60 9.49 -17.00
N THR A 294 -23.27 9.93 -15.94
CA THR A 294 -24.53 10.66 -16.08
C THR A 294 -24.51 11.81 -15.09
N ASP A 295 -24.74 12.99 -15.67
CA ASP A 295 -25.01 14.31 -15.07
C ASP A 295 -23.86 15.12 -14.49
N GLN A 296 -23.18 15.86 -15.37
CA GLN A 296 -23.14 17.33 -15.29
C GLN A 296 -23.14 17.94 -16.70
N ALA A 297 -24.33 18.20 -17.22
CA ALA A 297 -24.56 19.21 -18.25
C ALA A 297 -25.76 20.06 -17.81
N ALA A 298 -25.45 21.17 -17.15
CA ALA A 298 -26.24 22.39 -17.10
C ALA A 298 -25.27 23.52 -16.75
#